data_AF-A0A7W7SXA2-F1
#
_entry.id   AF-A0A7W7SXA2-F1
#
_cell.length_a   1.000
_cell.length_b   1.000
_cell.length_c   1.000
_cell.angle_alpha   90.00
_cell.angle_beta   90.00
_cell.angle_gamma   90.00
#
_symmetry.space_group_name_H-M   'P 1'
#
loop_
_entity.id
_entity.type
_entity.pdbx_description
1 polymer ?
#
loop_
_entity_poly.entity_id
_entity_poly.type
_entity_poly.pdbx_seq_one_letter_code
_entity_poly.pdbx_strand_id
1 'polypeptide(L)' 'MQYTIRLRREMFRKAKRLAGFPSDSAVAKAIGVHRSTVKRILDGEIYPGPAFIAGMIMAFSPLRFDDLFEIVRVKVDA' A
#
# COMPACT_ATOMS: atom_id res chain seq x y z
N MET A 1 -16.65 9.67 -6.30
CA MET A 1 -16.60 8.33 -5.65
C MET A 1 -16.76 8.52 -4.15
N GLN A 2 -17.61 7.73 -3.49
CA GLN A 2 -17.87 7.88 -2.05
C GLN A 2 -16.83 7.15 -1.19
N TYR A 3 -16.30 6.02 -1.68
CA TYR A 3 -15.35 5.17 -0.95
C TYR A 3 -14.14 4.84 -1.81
N THR A 4 -13.03 4.56 -1.15
CA THR A 4 -11.76 4.17 -1.76
C THR A 4 -10.97 3.27 -0.80
N ILE A 5 -9.90 2.67 -1.31
CA ILE A 5 -8.97 1.86 -0.51
C ILE A 5 -7.82 2.76 -0.06
N ARG A 6 -7.35 2.57 1.17
CA ARG A 6 -6.16 3.23 1.71
C ARG A 6 -5.20 2.19 2.28
N LEU A 7 -3.91 2.44 2.12
CA LEU A 7 -2.87 1.64 2.77
C LEU A 7 -2.78 2.02 4.26
N ARG A 8 -2.84 1.02 5.14
CA ARG A 8 -2.58 1.18 6.57
C ARG A 8 -1.09 1.40 6.78
N ARG A 9 -0.63 2.65 6.74
CA ARG A 9 0.80 3.01 6.70
C ARG A 9 1.63 2.39 7.83
N GLU A 10 1.11 2.36 9.06
CA GLU A 10 1.83 1.74 10.18
C GLU A 10 1.95 0.22 10.03
N MET A 11 0.88 -0.44 9.57
CA MET A 11 0.90 -1.88 9.29
C MET A 11 1.86 -2.20 8.15
N PHE A 12 1.87 -1.38 7.09
CA PHE A 12 2.84 -1.49 6.01
C PHE A 12 4.28 -1.38 6.51
N ARG A 13 4.62 -0.37 7.31
CA ARG A 13 5.99 -0.21 7.84
C ARG A 13 6.40 -1.39 8.71
N LYS A 14 5.48 -1.91 9.54
CA LYS A 14 5.70 -3.11 10.35
C LYS A 14 5.93 -4.34 9.47
N ALA A 15 5.07 -4.58 8.49
CA ALA A 15 5.18 -5.69 7.56
C ALA A 15 6.48 -5.62 6.75
N LYS A 16 6.84 -4.45 6.23
CA LYS A 16 8.11 -4.19 5.53
C LYS A 16 9.32 -4.61 6.36
N ARG A 17 9.36 -4.19 7.63
CA ARG A 17 10.45 -4.54 8.56
C ARG A 17 10.50 -6.04 8.84
N LEU A 18 9.35 -6.68 9.07
CA LEU A 18 9.29 -8.11 9.36
C LEU A 18 9.64 -8.98 8.15
N ALA A 19 9.28 -8.54 6.94
CA ALA A 19 9.63 -9.21 5.69
C ALA A 19 11.08 -8.93 5.23
N GLY A 20 11.85 -8.13 5.98
CA GLY A 20 13.26 -7.85 5.66
C GLY A 20 13.48 -6.91 4.47
N PHE A 21 12.47 -6.16 4.03
CA PHE A 21 12.66 -5.20 2.94
C PHE A 21 13.43 -3.96 3.42
N PRO A 22 14.58 -3.63 2.81
CA PRO A 22 15.45 -2.55 3.30
C PRO A 22 14.92 -1.15 2.97
N SER A 23 14.00 -1.02 2.02
CA SER A 23 13.46 0.28 1.58
C SER A 23 12.12 0.13 0.86
N ASP A 24 11.41 1.25 0.69
CA ASP A 24 10.16 1.29 -0.08
C ASP A 24 10.41 1.02 -1.57
N SER A 25 11.59 1.39 -2.09
CA SER A 25 12.01 1.05 -3.45
C SER A 25 12.21 -0.45 -3.64
N ALA A 26 12.69 -1.16 -2.61
CA ALA A 26 12.80 -2.62 -2.64
C ALA A 26 11.42 -3.29 -2.69
N VAL A 27 10.46 -2.77 -1.92
CA VAL A 27 9.06 -3.20 -2.03
C VAL A 27 8.51 -2.92 -3.43
N ALA A 28 8.72 -1.71 -3.96
CA ALA A 28 8.26 -1.34 -5.30
C ALA A 28 8.73 -2.34 -6.37
N LYS A 29 10.02 -2.70 -6.32
CA LYS A 29 10.62 -3.70 -7.20
C LYS A 29 9.99 -5.08 -7.01
N ALA A 30 9.79 -5.50 -5.75
CA ALA A 30 9.20 -6.80 -5.44
C ALA A 30 7.75 -6.94 -5.92
N ILE A 31 6.97 -5.86 -5.86
CA ILE A 31 5.55 -5.86 -6.27
C ILE A 31 5.34 -5.41 -7.72
N GLY A 32 6.41 -5.14 -8.47
CA GLY A 32 6.35 -4.79 -9.89
C GLY A 32 5.77 -3.40 -10.19
N VAL A 33 5.93 -2.42 -9.30
CA VAL A 33 5.46 -1.03 -9.52
C VAL A 33 6.61 -0.03 -9.49
N HIS A 34 6.39 1.16 -10.07
CA HIS A 34 7.38 2.23 -10.01
C HIS A 34 7.52 2.77 -8.57
N ARG A 35 8.74 3.13 -8.16
CA ARG A 35 9.02 3.64 -6.80
C ARG A 35 8.19 4.89 -6.44
N SER A 36 7.91 5.76 -7.42
CA SER A 36 7.08 6.94 -7.18
C SER A 36 5.65 6.56 -6.82
N THR A 37 5.13 5.45 -7.33
CA THR A 37 3.79 4.95 -6.95
C THR A 37 3.72 4.65 -5.47
N VAL A 38 4.73 3.95 -4.91
CA VAL A 38 4.80 3.68 -3.47
C VAL A 38 4.84 4.97 -2.66
N LYS A 39 5.74 5.90 -3.04
CA LYS A 39 5.87 7.20 -2.35
C LYS A 39 4.56 7.97 -2.35
N ARG A 40 3.92 8.17 -3.51
CA ARG A 40 2.68 8.93 -3.64
C ARG A 40 1.52 8.32 -2.85
N ILE A 41 1.46 6.99 -2.73
CA ILE A 41 0.49 6.30 -1.86
C ILE A 41 0.78 6.55 -0.38
N LEU A 42 2.05 6.48 0.04
CA LEU A 42 2.44 6.74 1.43
C LEU A 42 2.21 8.18 1.85
N ASP A 43 2.44 9.11 0.93
CA ASP A 43 2.20 10.55 1.11
C ASP A 43 0.69 10.88 1.04
N GLY A 44 -0.14 9.97 0.52
CA GLY A 44 -1.59 10.13 0.40
C GLY A 44 -2.03 10.95 -0.82
N GLU A 45 -1.13 11.18 -1.78
CA GLU A 45 -1.43 11.89 -3.03
C GLU A 45 -2.31 11.08 -3.98
N ILE A 46 -2.18 9.74 -3.94
CA ILE A 46 -2.99 8.82 -4.74
C ILE A 46 -3.47 7.64 -3.91
N TYR A 47 -4.58 7.05 -4.32
CA TYR A 47 -5.06 5.80 -3.75
C TYR A 47 -4.38 4.58 -4.39
N PRO A 48 -4.22 3.46 -3.65
CA PRO A 48 -3.71 2.22 -4.21
C PRO A 48 -4.62 1.67 -5.32
N GLY A 49 -4.03 1.41 -6.50
CA GLY A 49 -4.72 0.74 -7.60
C GLY A 49 -4.64 -0.80 -7.50
N PRO A 50 -5.38 -1.53 -8.35
CA PRO A 50 -5.46 -2.99 -8.31
C PRO A 50 -4.10 -3.70 -8.37
N ALA A 51 -3.19 -3.27 -9.25
CA ALA A 51 -1.86 -3.86 -9.37
C ALA A 51 -1.01 -3.70 -8.10
N PHE A 52 -1.09 -2.54 -7.45
CA PHE A 52 -0.39 -2.29 -6.18
C PHE A 52 -0.95 -3.20 -5.08
N ILE A 53 -2.28 -3.28 -4.97
CA ILE A 53 -2.95 -4.11 -3.96
C ILE A 53 -2.57 -5.58 -4.15
N ALA A 54 -2.73 -6.13 -5.36
CA ALA A 54 -2.40 -7.51 -5.65
C ALA A 54 -0.93 -7.84 -5.34
N GLY A 55 0.00 -7.00 -5.81
CA GLY A 55 1.42 -7.19 -5.55
C GLY A 55 1.77 -7.14 -4.07
N MET A 56 1.13 -6.27 -3.30
CA MET A 56 1.31 -6.20 -1.84
C MET A 56 0.83 -7.48 -1.14
N ILE A 57 -0.35 -8.00 -1.48
CA ILE A 57 -0.85 -9.25 -0.89
C ILE A 57 0.07 -10.43 -1.21
N MET A 58 0.60 -10.48 -2.44
CA MET A 58 1.53 -11.53 -2.83
C MET A 58 2.89 -11.41 -2.12
N ALA A 59 3.47 -10.21 -2.05
CA ALA A 59 4.80 -9.99 -1.47
C ALA A 59 4.83 -10.08 0.07
N PHE A 60 3.69 -9.89 0.74
CA PHE A 60 3.58 -9.92 2.19
C PHE A 60 2.77 -11.12 2.72
N SER A 61 2.64 -12.20 1.94
CA SER A 61 2.03 -13.45 2.41
C SER A 61 2.65 -13.90 3.76
N PRO A 62 1.84 -14.30 4.76
CA PRO A 62 0.42 -14.64 4.69
C PRO A 62 -0.56 -13.48 5.01
N LEU A 63 -0.11 -12.21 5.01
CA LEU A 63 -1.00 -11.08 5.31
C LEU A 63 -2.14 -10.97 4.29
N ARG A 64 -3.34 -10.67 4.79
CA ARG A 64 -4.56 -10.52 4.00
C ARG A 64 -4.82 -9.06 3.69
N PHE A 65 -5.86 -8.81 2.89
CA PHE A 65 -6.26 -7.46 2.50
C PHE A 65 -6.46 -6.55 3.72
N ASP A 66 -7.25 -6.97 4.71
CA ASP A 66 -7.59 -6.12 5.85
C ASP A 66 -6.42 -5.86 6.82
N ASP A 67 -5.32 -6.64 6.73
CA ASP A 67 -4.11 -6.41 7.51
C ASP A 67 -3.33 -5.19 6.97
N LEU A 68 -3.35 -4.99 5.65
CA LEU A 68 -2.57 -3.96 4.96
C LEU A 68 -3.42 -2.78 4.48
N PHE A 69 -4.71 -2.99 4.25
CA PHE A 69 -5.59 -2.03 3.62
C PHE A 69 -6.85 -1.79 4.46
N GLU A 70 -7.51 -0.68 4.17
CA GLU A 70 -8.79 -0.32 4.75
C GLU A 70 -9.63 0.39 3.68
N ILE A 71 -10.95 0.25 3.79
CA ILE A 71 -11.89 1.00 2.95
C ILE A 71 -12.27 2.28 3.72
N VAL A 72 -12.10 3.43 3.08
CA VAL A 72 -12.34 4.75 3.69
C VAL A 72 -13.28 5.57 2.82
N ARG A 73 -14.01 6.50 3.44
CA ARG A 73 -14.78 7.50 2.71
C ARG A 73 -13.83 8.52 2.09
N VAL A 74 -14.03 8.86 0.82
CA VAL A 74 -13.28 9.95 0.17
C VAL A 74 -13.73 11.25 0.84
N LYS A 75 -12.79 11.99 1.44
CA LYS A 75 -13.07 13.36 1.86
C LYS A 75 -13.28 14.19 0.60
N VAL A 76 -14.50 14.65 0.41
CA VAL A 76 -14.79 15.72 -0.55
C VAL A 76 -14.53 17.00 0.24
N ASP A 77 -13.46 17.71 -0.09
CA ASP A 77 -13.27 19.06 0.43
C ASP A 77 -14.49 19.87 0.00
N ALA A 78 -15.23 20.38 0.99
CA ALA A 78 -16.39 21.25 0.79
C ALA A 78 -15.93 22.68 0.55
#